data_AF-A0A8T4HUU8-F1
#
_entry.id   AF-A0A8T4HUU8-F1
#
_cell.length_a   1.000
_cell.length_b   1.000
_cell.length_c   1.000
_cell.angle_alpha   90.00
_cell.angle_beta   90.00
_cell.angle_gamma   90.00
#
_symmetry.space_group_name_H-M   'P 1'
#
loop_
_entity.id
_entity.type
_entity.pdbx_description
1 polymer ?
#
loop_
_entity_poly.entity_id
_entity_poly.type
_entity_poly.pdbx_seq_one_letter_code
_entity_poly.pdbx_strand_id
1 'polypeptide(L)' 'MDLDAVADELYGLPPGEFTATRDARAQQARKAGDRELAEHIRKLRRPTAPAWAANVLGREEPE' A
#
# COMPACT_ATOMS: atom_id res chain seq x y z
N MET A 1 8.21 -10.16 -4.69
CA MET A 1 7.07 -9.36 -4.19
C MET A 1 6.97 -8.20 -5.13
N ASP A 2 5.84 -8.08 -5.80
CA ASP A 2 5.63 -7.12 -6.86
C ASP A 2 4.81 -5.93 -6.35
N LEU A 3 4.78 -4.84 -7.11
CA LEU A 3 4.13 -3.58 -6.71
C LEU A 3 2.65 -3.78 -6.38
N ASP A 4 1.94 -4.61 -7.14
CA ASP A 4 0.51 -4.87 -6.95
C ASP A 4 0.21 -5.54 -5.61
N ALA A 5 1.04 -6.51 -5.20
CA ALA A 5 0.88 -7.16 -3.89
C ALA A 5 1.13 -6.19 -2.73
N VAL A 6 2.08 -5.26 -2.88
CA VAL A 6 2.31 -4.21 -1.88
C VAL A 6 1.17 -3.21 -1.86
N ALA A 7 0.67 -2.80 -3.03
CA ALA A 7 -0.46 -1.89 -3.13
C ALA A 7 -1.72 -2.49 -2.51
N ASP A 8 -2.01 -3.76 -2.77
CA ASP A 8 -3.16 -4.45 -2.22
C ASP A 8 -3.14 -4.48 -0.69
N GLU A 9 -2.00 -4.79 -0.09
CA GLU A 9 -1.86 -4.73 1.37
C GLU A 9 -2.02 -3.30 1.90
N LEU A 10 -1.33 -2.32 1.30
CA LEU A 10 -1.37 -0.94 1.77
C LEU A 10 -2.77 -0.35 1.70
N TYR A 11 -3.53 -0.64 0.65
CA TYR A 11 -4.90 -0.15 0.50
C TYR A 11 -5.92 -0.88 1.37
N GLY A 12 -5.56 -2.04 1.95
CA GLY A 12 -6.34 -2.69 3.00
C GLY A 12 -6.17 -2.07 4.39
N LEU A 13 -5.12 -1.28 4.61
CA LEU A 13 -4.82 -0.71 5.92
C LEU A 13 -5.56 0.61 6.19
N PRO A 14 -5.91 0.90 7.46
CA PRO A 14 -6.42 2.21 7.84
C PRO A 14 -5.49 3.35 7.38
N PRO A 15 -6.02 4.53 7.01
CA PRO A 15 -5.20 5.66 6.56
C PRO A 15 -4.13 6.11 7.58
N GLY A 16 -4.36 5.85 8.87
CA GLY A 16 -3.40 6.11 9.94
C GLY A 16 -2.15 5.23 9.87
N GLU A 17 -2.28 4.00 9.38
CA GLU A 17 -1.20 3.02 9.27
C GLU A 17 -0.53 3.02 7.89
N PHE A 18 -1.25 3.47 6.86
CA PHE A 18 -0.79 3.47 5.47
C PHE A 18 0.62 4.03 5.28
N THR A 19 0.91 5.22 5.83
CA THR A 19 2.19 5.90 5.62
C THR A 19 3.34 5.10 6.26
N ALA A 20 3.14 4.62 7.49
CA ALA A 20 4.17 3.87 8.22
C ALA A 20 4.49 2.56 7.51
N THR A 21 3.46 1.83 7.07
CA THR A 21 3.65 0.56 6.35
C THR A 21 4.25 0.78 4.96
N ARG A 22 3.83 1.82 4.22
CA ARG A 22 4.42 2.15 2.92
C ARG A 22 5.91 2.39 3.03
N ASP A 23 6.32 3.16 4.03
CA ASP A 23 7.73 3.50 4.24
C ASP A 23 8.55 2.27 4.65
N ALA A 24 7.98 1.37 5.46
CA ALA A 24 8.58 0.07 5.80
C ALA A 24 8.76 -0.82 4.56
N ARG A 25 7.75 -0.92 3.69
CA ARG A 25 7.81 -1.70 2.44
C ARG A 25 8.80 -1.14 1.45
N ALA A 26 8.85 0.18 1.28
CA ALA A 26 9.86 0.82 0.45
C ALA A 26 11.27 0.52 0.99
N GLN A 27 11.47 0.52 2.31
CA GLN A 27 12.76 0.19 2.90
C GLN A 27 13.13 -1.30 2.69
N GLN A 28 12.18 -2.22 2.82
CA GLN A 28 12.39 -3.64 2.54
C GLN A 28 12.79 -3.87 1.08
N ALA A 29 12.09 -3.25 0.12
CA ALA A 29 12.43 -3.33 -1.29
C ALA A 29 13.86 -2.82 -1.57
N ARG A 30 14.26 -1.68 -0.96
CA ARG A 30 15.65 -1.20 -1.05
C ARG A 30 16.66 -2.18 -0.48
N LYS A 31 16.37 -2.81 0.67
CA LYS A 31 17.25 -3.81 1.29
C LYS A 31 17.38 -5.07 0.45
N ALA A 32 16.34 -5.44 -0.30
CA ALA A 32 16.36 -6.52 -1.27
C ALA A 32 17.11 -6.18 -2.58
N GLY A 33 17.62 -4.95 -2.73
CA GLY A 33 18.30 -4.47 -3.93
C GLY A 33 17.36 -3.88 -4.98
N ASP A 34 16.05 -3.91 -4.74
CA ASP A 34 15.03 -3.49 -5.68
C ASP A 34 14.68 -2.01 -5.50
N ARG A 35 15.57 -1.16 -6.03
CA ARG A 35 15.43 0.30 -5.93
C ARG A 35 14.22 0.84 -6.70
N GLU A 36 13.90 0.24 -7.85
CA GLU A 36 12.78 0.66 -8.67
C GLU A 36 11.45 0.39 -7.96
N LEU A 37 11.28 -0.83 -7.44
CA LEU A 37 10.12 -1.19 -6.63
C LEU A 37 9.96 -0.25 -5.42
N ALA A 38 11.06 0.07 -4.73
CA ALA A 38 11.00 0.99 -3.60
C ALA A 38 10.51 2.40 -3.96
N GLU A 39 10.93 2.93 -5.11
CA GLU A 39 10.47 4.22 -5.62
C GLU A 39 9.00 4.18 -6.00
N HIS A 40 8.54 3.10 -6.64
CA HIS A 40 7.13 2.90 -6.94
C HIS A 40 6.26 2.82 -5.67
N ILE A 41 6.70 2.09 -4.64
CA ILE A 41 6.00 2.01 -3.35
C ILE A 41 5.89 3.40 -2.71
N ARG A 42 6.96 4.21 -2.74
CA ARG A 42 6.93 5.57 -2.17
C ARG A 42 5.97 6.52 -2.91
N LYS A 43 5.77 6.30 -4.20
CA LYS A 43 4.83 7.09 -5.03
C LYS A 43 3.36 6.74 -4.76
N LEU A 44 3.07 5.62 -4.08
CA LEU A 44 1.70 5.28 -3.70
C LEU A 44 1.11 6.36 -2.79
N ARG A 45 -0.05 6.85 -3.20
CA ARG A 45 -0.75 7.95 -2.53
C ARG A 45 -1.61 7.40 -1.41
N ARG A 46 -1.48 8.00 -0.22
CA ARG A 46 -2.36 7.72 0.93
C ARG A 46 -3.81 7.97 0.52
N PRO A 47 -4.71 6.99 0.68
CA PRO A 47 -6.13 7.20 0.41
C PRO A 47 -6.70 8.24 1.38
N THR A 48 -7.70 9.00 0.93
CA THR A 48 -8.53 9.78 1.85
C THR A 48 -9.42 8.83 2.66
N ALA A 49 -9.87 9.24 3.85
CA ALA A 49 -10.76 8.42 4.67
C ALA A 49 -11.99 7.87 3.91
N PRO A 50 -12.73 8.67 3.10
CA PRO A 50 -13.85 8.13 2.30
C PRO A 50 -13.40 7.17 1.18
N ALA A 51 -12.23 7.38 0.58
CA ALA A 51 -11.69 6.45 -0.44
C ALA A 51 -11.21 5.13 0.16
N TRP A 52 -10.68 5.15 1.39
CA TRP A 52 -10.35 3.93 2.14
C TRP A 52 -11.61 3.17 2.52
N ALA A 53 -12.64 3.85 3.04
CA ALA A 53 -13.91 3.20 3.39
C ALA A 53 -14.55 2.52 2.17
N ALA A 54 -14.51 3.16 0.99
CA ALA A 54 -14.96 2.54 -0.25
C ALA A 54 -14.12 1.31 -0.66
N ASN A 55 -12.80 1.34 -0.44
CA ASN A 55 -11.92 0.19 -0.73
C ASN A 55 -12.21 -0.99 0.19
N VAL A 56 -12.43 -0.73 1.49
CA VAL A 56 -12.82 -1.77 2.46
C VAL A 56 -14.18 -2.36 2.10
N LEU A 57 -15.19 -1.53 1.83
CA LEU A 57 -16.52 -2.00 1.43
C LEU A 57 -16.48 -2.85 0.14
N GLY A 58 -15.71 -2.42 -0.87
CA GLY A 58 -15.52 -3.19 -2.10
C GLY A 58 -14.72 -4.50 -1.92
N ARG A 59 -14.00 -4.67 -0.80
CA ARG A 59 -13.36 -5.95 -0.42
C ARG A 59 -14.28 -6.85 0.41
N GLU A 60 -15.28 -6.28 1.10
CA GLU A 60 -16.25 -7.00 1.93
C GLU A 60 -17.50 -7.46 1.16
N GLU A 61 -17.65 -7.08 -0.11
CA GLU A 61 -18.62 -7.68 -1.04
C GLU A 61 -17.95 -8.77 -1.89
N PRO A 62 -17.90 -10.03 -1.42
CA PRO A 62 -17.64 -11.16 -2.31
C PRO A 62 -18.89 -11.38 -3.18
N GLU A 63 -18.70 -11.43 -4.50
CA GLU A 63 -19.66 -12.07 -5.40
C GLU A 63 -19.60 -13.60 -5.29
#